data_AF-A0A8T5KUM0-F1
#
_entry.id   AF-A0A8T5KUM0-F1
#
_cell.length_a   1.000
_cell.length_b   1.000
_cell.length_c   1.000
_cell.angle_alpha   90.00
_cell.angle_beta   90.00
_cell.angle_gamma   90.00
#
_symmetry.space_group_name_H-M   'P 1'
#
loop_
_entity.id
_entity.type
_entity.pdbx_description
1 polymer ?
#
loop_
_entity_poly.entity_id
_entity_poly.type
_entity_poly.pdbx_seq_one_letter_code
_entity_poly.pdbx_strand_id
1 'polypeptide(L)'
;KAIGNGFSPENAFLLLKEEYMFEVIPFRAETPESRKRLFARVIGRDGLVKKNLEEKTNSLISIYGKNVSIIAEENHMLDAERAVKNLLSGKSHGHVYKLAERKKTS
;
A
#
# COMPACT_ATOMS: atom_id res chain seq x y z
N LYS A 1 10.11 -9.49 10.05
CA LYS A 1 9.20 -9.86 8.93
C LYS A 1 9.10 -8.76 7.87
N ALA A 2 8.96 -7.49 8.24
CA ALA A 2 8.87 -6.36 7.29
C ALA A 2 10.11 -6.15 6.40
N ILE A 3 11.33 -6.32 6.96
CA ILE A 3 12.59 -6.17 6.19
C ILE A 3 12.63 -7.11 4.97
N GLY A 4 12.20 -8.37 5.15
CA GLY A 4 12.12 -9.35 4.04
C GLY A 4 11.06 -9.04 2.98
N ASN A 5 10.26 -7.99 3.18
CA ASN A 5 9.26 -7.50 2.23
C ASN A 5 9.62 -6.10 1.70
N GLY A 6 10.89 -5.69 1.77
CA GLY A 6 11.41 -4.48 1.13
C GLY A 6 11.31 -3.20 1.96
N PHE A 7 10.99 -3.29 3.26
CA PHE A 7 11.13 -2.15 4.17
C PHE A 7 12.57 -2.01 4.66
N SER A 8 13.03 -0.78 4.81
CA SER A 8 14.29 -0.49 5.50
C SER A 8 14.17 -0.82 7.00
N PRO A 9 15.30 -1.04 7.70
CA PRO A 9 15.29 -1.26 9.14
C PRO A 9 14.58 -0.16 9.92
N GLU A 10 14.76 1.11 9.51
CA GLU A 10 14.13 2.25 10.20
C GLU A 10 12.60 2.18 10.11
N ASN A 11 12.06 1.85 8.93
CA ASN A 11 10.62 1.69 8.74
C ASN A 11 10.09 0.46 9.47
N ALA A 12 10.86 -0.62 9.54
CA ALA A 12 10.47 -1.82 10.27
C ALA A 12 10.40 -1.60 11.79
N PHE A 13 11.18 -0.68 12.35
CA PHE A 13 11.13 -0.35 13.77
C PHE A 13 9.82 0.30 14.21
N LEU A 14 9.03 0.86 13.29
CA LEU A 14 7.69 1.35 13.62
C LEU A 14 6.80 0.26 14.21
N LEU A 15 7.02 -1.00 13.83
CA LEU A 15 6.30 -2.16 14.35
C LEU A 15 6.64 -2.52 15.81
N LEU A 16 7.61 -1.84 16.42
CA LEU A 16 7.85 -1.94 17.86
C LEU A 16 6.83 -1.13 18.67
N LYS A 17 6.12 -0.21 18.03
CA LYS A 17 5.03 0.55 18.63
C LYS A 17 3.72 -0.21 18.43
N GLU A 18 2.94 -0.37 19.50
CA GLU A 18 1.69 -1.16 19.50
C GLU A 18 0.62 -0.61 18.55
N GLU A 19 0.66 0.69 18.27
CA GLU A 19 -0.25 1.39 17.37
C GLU A 19 -0.04 1.05 15.88
N TYR A 20 1.11 0.47 15.50
CA TYR A 20 1.41 0.11 14.11
C TYR A 20 1.24 -1.38 13.84
N MET A 21 0.60 -1.69 12.72
CA MET A 21 0.43 -3.04 12.22
C MET A 21 1.19 -3.25 10.90
N PHE A 22 1.43 -4.51 10.58
CA PHE A 22 2.06 -4.94 9.33
C PHE A 22 1.17 -5.92 8.58
N GLU A 23 0.84 -5.60 7.34
CA GLU A 23 0.05 -6.45 6.46
C GLU A 23 0.77 -6.79 5.17
N VAL A 24 0.49 -7.98 4.65
CA VAL A 24 1.04 -8.48 3.39
C VAL A 24 -0.09 -8.88 2.46
N ILE A 25 -0.20 -8.17 1.35
CA ILE A 25 -1.20 -8.40 0.32
C ILE A 25 -0.52 -9.13 -0.85
N PRO A 26 -0.70 -10.46 -0.97
CA PRO A 26 -0.22 -11.18 -2.13
C PRO A 26 -1.04 -10.80 -3.36
N PHE A 27 -0.40 -10.76 -4.52
CA PHE A 27 -1.10 -10.64 -5.80
C PHE A 27 -0.58 -11.67 -6.80
N ARG A 28 -1.44 -12.08 -7.71
CA ARG A 28 -1.11 -13.05 -8.76
C ARG A 28 -0.86 -12.31 -10.07
N ALA A 29 0.28 -12.61 -10.67
CA ALA A 29 0.64 -12.15 -12.01
C ALA A 29 1.19 -13.34 -12.79
N GLU A 30 0.55 -13.66 -13.92
CA GLU A 30 0.91 -14.81 -14.76
C GLU A 30 2.20 -14.56 -15.54
N THR A 31 2.44 -13.30 -15.91
CA THR A 31 3.63 -12.90 -16.69
C THR A 31 4.40 -11.77 -16.03
N PRO A 32 5.71 -11.62 -16.32
CA PRO A 32 6.50 -10.46 -15.88
C PRO A 32 5.89 -9.11 -16.29
N GLU A 33 5.29 -9.02 -17.47
CA GLU A 33 4.63 -7.82 -17.99
C GLU A 33 3.37 -7.50 -17.19
N SER A 34 2.58 -8.53 -16.87
CA SER A 34 1.40 -8.41 -16.03
C SER A 34 1.77 -7.91 -14.63
N ARG A 35 2.90 -8.39 -14.09
CA ARG A 35 3.47 -7.94 -12.82
C ARG A 35 3.92 -6.48 -12.89
N LYS A 36 4.65 -6.09 -13.95
CA LYS A 36 5.06 -4.70 -14.19
C LYS A 36 3.84 -3.77 -14.29
N ARG A 37 2.76 -4.20 -14.95
CA ARG A 37 1.50 -3.44 -15.02
C ARG A 37 0.87 -3.26 -13.64
N LEU A 38 0.78 -4.31 -12.82
CA LEU A 38 0.27 -4.20 -11.45
C LEU A 38 1.12 -3.24 -10.59
N PHE A 39 2.45 -3.34 -10.69
CA PHE A 39 3.35 -2.41 -10.02
C PHE A 39 3.16 -0.97 -10.47
N ALA A 40 3.06 -0.73 -11.77
CA ALA A 40 2.80 0.60 -12.31
C ALA A 40 1.48 1.20 -11.80
N ARG A 41 0.47 0.38 -11.51
CA ARG A 41 -0.81 0.84 -10.92
C ARG A 41 -0.70 1.18 -9.44
N VAL A 42 0.11 0.47 -8.67
CA VAL A 42 0.28 0.80 -7.24
C VAL A 42 1.21 2.00 -7.08
N ILE A 43 2.31 2.04 -7.84
CA ILE A 43 3.31 3.12 -7.81
C ILE A 43 2.73 4.39 -8.43
N GLY A 44 2.03 4.27 -9.56
CA GLY A 44 1.61 5.40 -10.38
C GLY A 44 2.78 6.08 -11.09
N ARG A 45 2.50 7.20 -11.77
CA ARG A 45 3.53 8.03 -12.40
C ARG A 45 4.46 8.60 -11.33
N ASP A 46 5.76 8.39 -11.46
CA ASP A 46 6.81 8.88 -10.55
C ASP A 46 6.58 8.55 -9.06
N GLY A 47 5.83 7.48 -8.76
CA GLY A 47 5.48 7.11 -7.39
C GLY A 47 4.34 7.93 -6.77
N LEU A 48 3.68 8.81 -7.53
CA LEU A 48 2.68 9.74 -7.01
C LEU A 48 1.48 9.05 -6.37
N VAL A 49 1.02 7.92 -6.94
CA VAL A 49 -0.14 7.19 -6.39
C VAL A 49 0.22 6.58 -5.05
N LYS A 50 1.39 5.93 -4.98
CA LYS A 50 1.91 5.37 -3.73
C LYS A 50 2.06 6.46 -2.66
N LYS A 51 2.75 7.56 -2.98
CA LYS A 51 2.97 8.68 -2.04
C LYS A 51 1.67 9.27 -1.51
N ASN A 52 0.72 9.56 -2.40
CA ASN A 52 -0.59 10.08 -2.01
C ASN A 52 -1.35 9.10 -1.10
N LEU A 53 -1.22 7.79 -1.33
CA LEU A 53 -1.87 6.78 -0.51
C LEU A 53 -1.20 6.70 0.87
N GLU A 54 0.12 6.66 0.91
CA GLU A 54 0.93 6.70 2.14
C GLU A 54 0.56 7.92 3.00
N GLU A 55 0.52 9.12 2.41
CA GLU A 55 0.14 10.36 3.09
C GLU A 55 -1.30 10.36 3.60
N LYS A 56 -2.27 9.93 2.77
CA LYS A 56 -3.70 9.94 3.15
C LYS A 56 -4.06 8.90 4.19
N THR A 57 -3.28 7.82 4.30
CA THR A 57 -3.56 6.69 5.21
C THR A 57 -2.52 6.54 6.31
N ASN A 58 -1.65 7.53 6.52
CA ASN A 58 -0.53 7.47 7.44
C ASN A 58 0.19 6.11 7.43
N SER A 59 0.50 5.64 6.22
CA SER A 59 1.05 4.30 5.99
C SER A 59 2.35 4.36 5.20
N LEU A 60 3.09 3.27 5.26
CA LEU A 60 4.25 2.99 4.43
C LEU A 60 3.96 1.76 3.59
N ILE A 61 4.27 1.83 2.30
CA ILE A 61 3.96 0.79 1.32
C ILE A 61 5.26 0.31 0.66
N SER A 62 5.51 -0.98 0.75
CA SER A 62 6.59 -1.65 0.02
C SER A 62 6.02 -2.59 -1.04
N ILE A 63 6.67 -2.64 -2.20
CA ILE A 63 6.28 -3.52 -3.30
C ILE A 63 7.49 -4.40 -3.60
N TYR A 64 7.39 -5.69 -3.26
CA TYR A 64 8.52 -6.61 -3.38
C TYR A 64 8.06 -8.00 -3.85
N GLY A 65 8.70 -8.51 -4.91
CA GLY A 65 8.44 -9.84 -5.47
C GLY A 65 7.00 -10.03 -5.99
N LYS A 66 6.16 -10.71 -5.20
CA LYS A 66 4.74 -11.01 -5.52
C LYS A 66 3.77 -10.47 -4.47
N ASN A 67 4.26 -9.58 -3.61
CA ASN A 67 3.50 -9.02 -2.50
C ASN A 67 3.58 -7.49 -2.53
N VAL A 68 2.52 -6.85 -2.04
CA VAL A 68 2.55 -5.48 -1.56
C VAL A 68 2.42 -5.55 -0.04
N SER A 69 3.32 -4.90 0.68
CA SER A 69 3.31 -4.88 2.14
C SER A 69 3.06 -3.48 2.66
N ILE A 70 2.34 -3.39 3.77
CA ILE A 70 1.89 -2.14 4.36
C ILE A 70 2.30 -2.12 5.83
N ILE A 71 2.87 -1.01 6.27
CA ILE A 71 2.97 -0.65 7.70
C ILE A 71 2.07 0.55 7.91
N ALA A 72 1.11 0.47 8.81
CA ALA A 72 0.17 1.57 9.07
C ALA A 72 -0.31 1.53 10.51
N GLU A 73 -0.80 2.64 11.02
CA GLU A 73 -1.55 2.61 12.28
C GLU A 73 -2.79 1.74 12.16
N GLU A 74 -3.21 1.10 13.25
CA GLU A 74 -4.37 0.21 13.28
C GLU A 74 -5.63 0.85 12.66
N ASN A 75 -5.89 2.12 13.01
CA ASN A 75 -7.05 2.89 12.54
C ASN A 75 -7.04 3.16 11.03
N HIS A 76 -5.87 3.11 10.39
CA HIS A 76 -5.69 3.40 8.97
C HIS A 76 -5.36 2.19 8.12
N MET A 77 -5.00 1.06 8.74
CA MET A 77 -4.62 -0.17 8.04
C MET A 77 -5.69 -0.63 7.06
N LEU A 78 -6.96 -0.66 7.49
CA LEU A 78 -8.06 -1.12 6.65
C LEU A 78 -8.25 -0.25 5.40
N ASP A 79 -8.05 1.06 5.52
CA ASP A 79 -8.19 2.00 4.40
C ASP A 79 -7.03 1.86 3.41
N ALA A 80 -5.80 1.74 3.91
CA ALA A 80 -4.61 1.48 3.11
C ALA A 80 -4.72 0.13 2.36
N GLU A 81 -5.13 -0.92 3.06
CA GLU A 81 -5.31 -2.26 2.51
C GLU A 81 -6.36 -2.28 1.38
N ARG A 82 -7.53 -1.66 1.62
CA ARG A 82 -8.60 -1.54 0.62
C ARG A 82 -8.15 -0.78 -0.61
N ALA A 83 -7.42 0.32 -0.43
CA ALA A 83 -6.89 1.10 -1.53
C ALA A 83 -5.92 0.29 -2.39
N VAL A 84 -4.98 -0.42 -1.78
CA VAL A 84 -4.04 -1.29 -2.51
C VAL A 84 -4.77 -2.42 -3.23
N LYS A 85 -5.71 -3.11 -2.57
CA LYS A 85 -6.54 -4.17 -3.20
C LYS A 85 -7.34 -3.64 -4.39
N ASN A 86 -7.88 -2.43 -4.30
CA ASN A 86 -8.59 -1.79 -5.40
C ASN A 86 -7.67 -1.47 -6.59
N LEU A 87 -6.45 -0.97 -6.35
CA LEU A 87 -5.46 -0.72 -7.41
C LEU A 87 -5.04 -2.02 -8.12
N LEU A 88 -4.81 -3.08 -7.34
CA LEU A 88 -4.42 -4.41 -7.83
C LEU A 88 -5.54 -5.11 -8.62
N SER A 89 -6.79 -4.90 -8.22
CA SER A 89 -7.97 -5.47 -8.91
C SER A 89 -8.40 -4.71 -10.17
N GLY A 90 -7.66 -3.67 -10.57
CA GLY A 90 -7.93 -2.96 -11.82
C GLY A 90 -8.87 -1.76 -11.70
N LYS A 91 -9.30 -1.38 -10.49
CA LYS A 91 -10.14 -0.17 -10.30
C LYS A 91 -9.37 1.11 -10.58
N SER A 92 -10.09 2.14 -11.03
CA SER A 92 -9.50 3.44 -11.40
C SER A 92 -8.91 4.16 -10.17
N HIS A 93 -7.82 4.91 -10.39
CA HIS A 93 -7.20 5.72 -9.34
C HIS A 93 -8.18 6.73 -8.73
N GLY A 94 -9.11 7.28 -9.53
CA GLY A 94 -10.15 8.19 -9.02
C GLY A 94 -11.10 7.55 -8.00
N HIS A 95 -11.41 6.25 -8.13
CA HIS A 95 -12.19 5.53 -7.12
C HIS A 95 -11.40 5.35 -5.81
N VAL A 96 -10.10 5.10 -5.93
CA VAL A 96 -9.20 4.91 -4.78
C VAL A 96 -8.99 6.22 -4.02
N TYR A 97 -8.81 7.33 -4.74
CA TYR A 97 -8.70 8.65 -4.13
C TYR A 97 -9.98 9.08 -3.40
N LYS A 98 -11.16 8.88 -4.01
CA LYS A 98 -12.45 9.15 -3.35
C LYS A 98 -12.67 8.31 -2.09
N LEU A 99 -12.14 7.08 -2.04
CA LEU A 99 -12.22 6.23 -0.85
C LEU A 99 -11.30 6.74 0.26
N ALA A 100 -10.06 7.14 -0.09
CA ALA A 100 -9.10 7.70 0.85
C ALA A 100 -9.47 9.10 1.37
N GLU A 101 -10.32 9.85 0.66
CA GLU A 101 -10.82 11.17 1.08
C GLU A 101 -11.99 11.12 2.07
N ARG A 102 -12.65 9.97 2.22
CA ARG A 102 -13.92 9.86 2.96
C ARG A 102 -13.84 9.93 4.49
N LYS A 103 -12.70 10.29 5.07
CA LYS A 103 -12.54 10.46 6.53
C LYS A 103 -12.01 11.84 6.96
N LYS A 104 -12.20 12.88 6.14
CA LYS A 104 -12.24 14.27 6.63
C LYS A 104 -13.70 14.72 6.75
N THR A 105 -14.45 14.10 7.66
CA THR A 105 -15.64 14.75 8.22
C THR A 105 -15.37 14.93 9.69
N SER A 106 -15.19 16.21 10.04
CA SER A 106 -15.08 16.76 11.38
C SER A 106 -16.18 16.31 12.33
#